data_AF-A0A5J4Q7C6-F1
#
_entry.id   AF-A0A5J4Q7C6-F1
#
_cell.length_a   1.000
_cell.length_b   1.000
_cell.length_c   1.000
_cell.angle_alpha   90.00
_cell.angle_beta   90.00
_cell.angle_gamma   90.00
#
_symmetry.space_group_name_H-M   'P 1'
#
loop_
_entity.id
_entity.type
_entity.pdbx_description
1 polymer ?
#
loop_
_entity_poly.entity_id
_entity_poly.type
_entity_poly.pdbx_seq_one_letter_code
_entity_poly.pdbx_strand_id
1 'polypeptide(L)' 'MSQIINIYNNARPHASCNMLTPMEAELYRGKLKKRWRKRKHERKEIKTIPS' A
#
# COMPACT_ATOMS: atom_id res chain seq x y z
N MET A 1 -23.53 -0.17 9.76
CA MET A 1 -22.39 -0.66 8.95
C MET A 1 -22.24 0.05 7.61
N SER A 2 -23.31 0.33 6.85
CA SER A 2 -23.22 0.89 5.49
C SER A 2 -22.51 2.24 5.39
N GLN A 3 -22.67 3.11 6.39
CA GLN A 3 -21.97 4.40 6.44
C GLN A 3 -20.45 4.24 6.52
N ILE A 4 -19.96 3.27 7.31
CA ILE A 4 -18.52 3.00 7.47
C ILE A 4 -17.93 2.52 6.14
N ILE A 5 -18.63 1.63 5.44
CA ILE A 5 -18.23 1.12 4.12
C ILE A 5 -18.18 2.27 3.12
N ASN A 6 -19.20 3.13 3.12
CA ASN A 6 -19.26 4.29 2.23
C ASN A 6 -18.08 5.25 2.46
N ILE A 7 -17.78 5.57 3.73
CA ILE A 7 -16.65 6.43 4.08
C ILE A 7 -15.32 5.81 3.60
N TYR A 8 -15.14 4.50 3.80
CA TYR A 8 -13.91 3.81 3.37
C TYR A 8 -13.71 3.86 1.85
N ASN A 9 -14.79 3.62 1.09
CA ASN A 9 -14.75 3.50 -0.37
C ASN A 9 -14.73 4.85 -1.09
N ASN A 10 -15.38 5.88 -0.54
CA ASN A 10 -15.63 7.13 -1.24
C ASN A 10 -15.01 8.38 -0.60
N ALA A 11 -14.70 8.37 0.70
CA ALA A 11 -14.27 9.57 1.41
C ALA A 11 -12.85 9.48 1.98
N ARG A 12 -12.36 8.26 2.26
CA ARG A 12 -11.04 8.05 2.87
C ARG A 12 -9.98 7.83 1.79
N PRO A 13 -8.95 8.68 1.70
CA PRO A 13 -7.79 8.42 0.85
C PRO A 13 -6.89 7.32 1.42
N HIS A 14 -6.37 6.44 0.57
CA HIS A 14 -5.52 5.31 1.00
C HIS A 14 -4.11 5.43 0.43
N ALA A 15 -3.10 5.25 1.29
CA ALA A 15 -1.70 5.29 0.87
C ALA A 15 -1.31 4.17 -0.11
N SER A 16 -2.02 3.02 -0.07
CA SER A 16 -1.92 1.95 -1.07
C SER A 16 -2.40 2.40 -2.45
N CYS A 17 -3.41 3.26 -2.51
CA CYS A 17 -4.01 3.81 -3.72
C CYS A 17 -3.43 5.18 -4.11
N ASN A 18 -2.17 5.48 -3.75
CA ASN A 18 -1.54 6.79 -4.01
C ASN A 18 -2.30 7.99 -3.41
N MET A 19 -2.97 7.80 -2.26
CA MET A 19 -3.86 8.78 -1.64
C MET A 19 -5.13 9.08 -2.47
N LEU A 20 -5.58 8.12 -3.26
CA LEU A 20 -6.93 8.11 -3.82
C LEU A 20 -7.83 7.24 -2.94
N THR A 21 -9.13 7.45 -3.06
CA THR A 21 -10.13 6.51 -2.53
C THR A 21 -10.13 5.22 -3.38
N PRO A 22 -10.65 4.10 -2.86
CA PRO A 22 -10.75 2.86 -3.62
C PRO A 22 -11.53 3.03 -4.93
N MET A 23 -12.64 3.77 -4.92
CA MET A 23 -13.45 4.03 -6.12
C MET A 23 -12.72 4.88 -7.16
N GLU A 24 -12.02 5.92 -6.73
CA GLU A 24 -11.22 6.75 -7.65
C GLU A 24 -10.05 5.96 -8.25
N ALA A 25 -9.42 5.07 -7.47
CA ALA A 25 -8.33 4.22 -7.92
C ALA A 25 -8.80 3.18 -8.95
N GLU A 26 -10.02 2.65 -8.81
CA GLU A 26 -10.62 1.73 -9.77
C GLU A 26 -10.84 2.39 -11.14
N LEU A 27 -11.28 3.64 -11.15
CA LEU A 27 -11.51 4.41 -12.39
C LEU A 27 -10.22 4.94 -13.02
N TYR A 28 -9.13 5.00 -12.25
CA TYR A 28 -7.85 5.52 -12.72
C TYR A 28 -7.19 4.57 -13.73
N ARG A 29 -6.99 5.05 -14.96
CA ARG A 29 -6.24 4.30 -16.00
C ARG A 29 -4.80 4.78 -16.05
N GLY A 30 -3.91 4.05 -15.35
CA GLY A 30 -2.48 4.34 -15.34
C GLY A 30 -1.75 3.65 -14.18
N LYS A 31 -0.44 3.86 -14.08
CA LYS A 31 0.35 3.35 -12.95
C LYS A 31 0.21 4.27 -11.74
N LEU A 32 -0.28 3.73 -10.62
CA LEU A 32 -0.31 4.45 -9.36
C LEU A 32 1.11 4.64 -8.80
N LYS A 33 1.41 5.86 -8.31
CA LYS A 33 2.70 6.15 -7.72
C LYS A 33 2.82 5.48 -6.34
N LYS A 34 3.85 4.64 -6.18
CA LYS A 34 4.20 4.07 -4.87
C LYS A 34 4.80 5.16 -3.97
N ARG A 35 4.10 5.52 -2.89
CA ARG A 35 4.58 6.50 -1.89
C ARG A 35 5.43 5.87 -0.79
N TRP A 36 5.35 4.56 -0.62
CA TRP A 36 6.08 3.82 0.41
C TRP A 36 7.59 3.86 0.13
N ARG A 37 8.36 4.32 1.12
CA ARG A 37 9.81 4.20 1.09
C ARG A 37 10.20 2.72 1.05
N LYS A 38 11.18 2.36 0.22
CA LYS A 38 11.73 1.00 0.23
C LYS A 38 12.39 0.76 1.59
N ARG A 39 11.97 -0.28 2.30
CA ARG A 39 12.66 -0.74 3.50
C ARG A 39 14.05 -1.21 3.09
N LYS A 40 15.10 -0.66 3.71
CA LYS A 40 16.45 -1.19 3.56
C LYS A 40 16.47 -2.54 4.28
N HIS A 41 16.59 -3.63 3.52
CA HIS A 41 16.89 -4.93 4.11
C HIS A 41 18.40 -5.02 4.26
N GLU A 42 18.88 -4.96 5.50
CA GLU A 42 20.25 -5.35 5.78
C GLU A 42 20.37 -6.85 5.50
N ARG A 43 21.28 -7.22 4.61
CA ARG A 43 21.63 -8.63 4.40
C ARG A 43 22.24 -9.11 5.71
N LYS A 44 21.47 -9.85 6.50
CA LYS A 44 22.04 -10.62 7.60
C LYS A 44 22.85 -11.74 6.95
N GLU A 45 24.17 -11.66 7.08
CA GLU A 45 25.06 -12.78 6.77
C GLU A 45 24.55 -13.98 7.57
N ILE A 46 24.06 -15.01 6.86
CA ILE A 46 23.64 -16.25 7.50
C ILE A 46 24.94 -16.92 7.94
N LYS A 47 25.25 -16.84 9.24
CA LYS A 47 26.37 -17.58 9.81
C LYS A 47 26.04 -19.07 9.68
N THR A 48 26.65 -19.74 8.72
CA THR A 48 26.62 -21.20 8.62
C THR A 48 27.31 -21.76 9.86
N ILE A 49 26.55 -22.45 10.71
CA ILE A 49 27.11 -23.22 11.82
C ILE A 49 27.68 -24.51 11.21
N PRO A 50 28.98 -24.80 11.32
CA PRO A 50 29.54 -26.06 10.84
C PRO A 50 28.99 -27.24 11.65
N SER A 51 28.73 -28.35 10.96
CA SER A 51 28.30 -29.65 11.53
C SER A 51 29.38 -30.32 12.36
#